data_AF-A0A453S9Q5-F1
#
_entry.id   AF-A0A453S9Q5-F1
#
_cell.length_a   1.000
_cell.length_b   1.000
_cell.length_c   1.000
_cell.angle_alpha   90.00
_cell.angle_beta   90.00
_cell.angle_gamma   90.00
#
_symmetry.space_group_name_H-M   'P 1'
#
loop_
_entity.id
_entity.type
_entity.pdbx_description
1 polymer ?
#
loop_
_entity_poly.entity_id
_entity_poly.type
_entity_poly.pdbx_seq_one_letter_code
_entity_poly.pdbx_strand_id
1 'polypeptide(L)'
;ENLTKEQIEEDIKRIKESNADDEEFPDEVETPLDVPARKRFAKYRGLKSFRTSSWDPKESLPPEYARIFAFDKFTRTQKHVLAKRAELDEESSKDCARIGSYVMLHVKNVPTDVASKLCHPSRRLPVVVSGLLEHESKISVLHFSIKKHDSYEAPIRSKEPLIFNVGFRQFTAR
;
A
#
# COMPACT_ATOMS: atom_id res chain seq x y z
N GLU A 1 8.90 -5.34 20.42
CA GLU A 1 10.07 -5.43 21.31
C GLU A 1 11.21 -4.69 20.62
N ASN A 2 11.93 -3.81 21.33
CA ASN A 2 13.01 -3.05 20.73
C ASN A 2 14.24 -3.96 20.65
N LEU A 3 14.63 -4.38 19.45
CA LEU A 3 15.85 -5.14 19.19
C LEU A 3 17.06 -4.38 19.74
N THR A 4 18.05 -5.10 20.27
CA THR A 4 19.32 -4.49 20.68
C THR A 4 20.10 -4.03 19.44
N LYS A 5 21.04 -3.09 19.61
CA LYS A 5 21.84 -2.57 18.48
C LYS A 5 22.61 -3.69 17.77
N GLU A 6 23.15 -4.63 18.53
CA GLU A 6 23.87 -5.80 18.02
C GLU A 6 22.95 -6.70 17.17
N GLN A 7 21.73 -6.97 17.64
CA GLN A 7 20.74 -7.75 16.87
C GLN A 7 20.35 -7.07 15.56
N ILE A 8 20.22 -5.74 15.57
CA ILE A 8 19.92 -4.97 14.35
C ILE A 8 21.08 -5.09 13.34
N GLU A 9 22.32 -5.01 13.81
CA GLU A 9 23.49 -5.11 12.95
C GLU A 9 23.66 -6.52 12.36
N GLU A 10 23.46 -7.56 13.17
CA GLU A 10 23.42 -8.95 12.71
C GLU A 10 22.30 -9.19 11.68
N ASP A 11 21.10 -8.64 11.93
CA ASP A 11 19.98 -8.72 11.00
C ASP A 11 20.32 -8.03 9.67
N ILE A 12 20.90 -6.84 9.70
CA ILE A 12 21.34 -6.12 8.50
C ILE A 12 22.39 -6.93 7.73
N LYS A 13 23.37 -7.53 8.43
CA LYS A 13 24.40 -8.36 7.81
C LYS A 13 23.78 -9.57 7.12
N ARG A 14 22.86 -10.28 7.79
CA ARG A 14 22.15 -11.44 7.23
C ARG A 14 21.31 -11.07 6.00
N ILE A 15 20.64 -9.91 6.01
CA ILE A 15 19.87 -9.46 4.84
C ILE A 15 20.80 -9.12 3.67
N LYS A 16 21.98 -8.54 3.93
CA LYS A 16 23.00 -8.28 2.89
C LYS A 16 23.53 -9.56 2.27
N GLU A 17 23.89 -10.55 3.09
CA GLU A 17 24.36 -11.85 2.62
C GLU A 17 23.27 -12.55 1.79
N SER A 18 22.04 -12.63 2.30
CA SER A 18 20.91 -13.20 1.55
C SER A 18 20.63 -12.48 0.23
N ASN A 19 20.78 -11.14 0.18
CA ASN A 19 20.60 -10.39 -1.07
C ASN A 19 21.73 -10.67 -2.08
N ALA A 20 22.97 -10.84 -1.61
CA ALA A 20 24.08 -11.21 -2.48
C ALA A 20 23.91 -12.63 -3.04
N ASP A 21 23.45 -13.57 -2.20
CA ASP A 21 23.14 -14.94 -2.63
C ASP A 21 21.99 -14.97 -3.66
N ASP A 22 20.90 -14.21 -3.43
CA ASP A 22 19.79 -14.10 -4.38
C ASP A 22 20.21 -13.43 -5.72
N GLU A 23 21.19 -12.52 -5.69
CA GLU A 23 21.77 -11.90 -6.90
C GLU A 23 22.64 -12.88 -7.69
N GLU A 24 23.38 -13.77 -7.01
CA GLU A 24 24.21 -14.80 -7.64
C GLU A 24 23.36 -15.98 -8.14
N PHE A 25 22.33 -16.37 -7.38
CA PHE A 25 21.48 -17.55 -7.61
C PHE A 25 19.98 -17.18 -7.60
N PRO A 26 19.45 -16.62 -8.70
CA PRO A 26 18.09 -16.09 -8.73
C PRO A 26 17.02 -17.17 -8.56
N ASP A 27 16.17 -17.02 -7.54
CA ASP A 27 15.05 -17.93 -7.19
C ASP A 27 15.46 -19.40 -6.98
N GLU A 28 16.75 -19.70 -6.75
CA GLU A 28 17.21 -21.05 -6.43
C GLU A 28 16.87 -21.40 -4.97
N VAL A 29 16.27 -22.56 -4.74
CA VAL A 29 15.89 -23.01 -3.40
C VAL A 29 16.32 -24.46 -3.21
N GLU A 30 17.14 -24.71 -2.19
CA GLU A 30 17.56 -26.06 -1.83
C GLU A 30 16.36 -26.93 -1.45
N THR A 31 16.30 -28.15 -2.01
CA THR A 31 15.23 -29.11 -1.73
C THR A 31 15.49 -29.84 -0.41
N PRO A 32 14.53 -29.91 0.53
CA PRO A 32 14.74 -30.52 1.83
C PRO A 32 14.80 -32.03 1.67
N LEU A 33 15.72 -32.66 2.38
CA LEU A 33 15.94 -34.11 2.29
C LEU A 33 14.85 -34.92 3.02
N ASP A 34 14.14 -34.30 3.95
CA ASP A 34 13.11 -34.90 4.79
C ASP A 34 11.73 -34.99 4.11
N VAL A 35 11.43 -34.08 3.18
CA VAL A 35 10.12 -34.00 2.52
C VAL A 35 10.24 -34.24 1.01
N PRO A 36 9.48 -35.19 0.42
CA PRO A 36 9.44 -35.36 -1.02
C PRO A 36 9.08 -34.04 -1.74
N ALA A 37 9.84 -33.68 -2.77
CA ALA A 37 9.67 -32.42 -3.50
C ALA A 37 8.23 -32.19 -4.00
N ARG A 38 7.54 -33.27 -4.43
CA ARG A 38 6.12 -33.21 -4.84
C ARG A 38 5.20 -32.66 -3.74
N LYS A 39 5.48 -32.96 -2.47
CA LYS A 39 4.69 -32.46 -1.33
C LYS A 39 5.06 -31.01 -1.00
N ARG A 40 6.36 -30.69 -0.94
CA ARG A 40 6.83 -29.32 -0.64
C ARG A 40 6.32 -28.30 -1.65
N PHE A 41 6.39 -28.65 -2.94
CA PHE A 41 6.04 -27.76 -4.05
C PHE A 41 4.66 -28.05 -4.64
N ALA A 42 3.74 -28.65 -3.86
CA ALA A 42 2.43 -29.07 -4.35
C ALA A 42 1.57 -27.93 -4.94
N LYS A 43 1.81 -26.68 -4.51
CA LYS A 43 1.10 -25.48 -5.00
C LYS A 43 1.76 -24.84 -6.23
N TYR A 44 2.95 -25.29 -6.60
CA TYR A 44 3.70 -24.74 -7.73
C TYR A 44 3.28 -25.44 -9.03
N ARG A 45 3.38 -24.73 -10.15
CA ARG A 45 3.15 -25.31 -11.48
C ARG A 45 4.24 -24.90 -12.45
N GLY A 46 4.65 -25.84 -13.30
CA GLY A 46 5.57 -25.55 -14.40
C GLY A 46 4.83 -24.85 -15.53
N LEU A 47 5.37 -23.73 -16.00
CA LEU A 47 4.90 -23.05 -17.21
C LEU A 47 5.92 -23.23 -18.32
N LYS A 48 5.45 -23.40 -19.55
CA LYS A 48 6.33 -23.43 -20.73
C LYS A 48 6.95 -22.06 -21.01
N SER A 49 6.20 -20.99 -20.74
CA SER A 49 6.60 -19.60 -20.95
C SER A 49 5.80 -18.68 -20.03
N PHE A 50 6.47 -17.86 -19.23
CA PHE A 50 5.82 -16.85 -18.39
C PHE A 50 5.05 -15.79 -19.19
N ARG A 51 5.41 -15.57 -20.47
CA ARG A 51 4.79 -14.54 -21.31
C ARG A 51 3.52 -15.00 -22.01
N THR A 52 3.47 -16.27 -22.41
CA THR A 52 2.43 -16.78 -23.33
C THR A 52 1.53 -17.86 -22.73
N SER A 53 1.96 -18.53 -21.67
CA SER A 53 1.12 -19.51 -20.99
C SER A 53 -0.03 -18.80 -20.28
N SER A 54 -1.24 -19.35 -20.35
CA SER A 54 -2.39 -18.79 -19.63
C SER A 54 -2.24 -18.96 -18.12
N TRP A 55 -2.65 -17.94 -17.37
CA TRP A 55 -2.78 -17.97 -15.91
C TRP A 55 -4.08 -17.27 -15.54
N ASP A 56 -5.01 -17.96 -14.87
CA ASP A 56 -6.27 -17.34 -14.45
C ASP A 56 -6.01 -16.39 -13.26
N PRO A 57 -6.31 -15.08 -13.36
CA PRO A 57 -6.13 -14.14 -12.26
C PRO A 57 -7.00 -14.42 -11.03
N LYS A 58 -8.09 -15.20 -11.18
CA LYS A 58 -9.02 -15.52 -10.09
C LYS A 58 -8.76 -16.88 -9.45
N GLU A 59 -7.74 -17.60 -9.91
CA GLU A 59 -7.33 -18.88 -9.34
C GLU A 59 -6.60 -18.66 -8.01
N SER A 60 -6.94 -19.45 -6.98
CA SER A 60 -6.24 -19.48 -5.69
C SER A 60 -6.13 -18.16 -4.91
N LEU A 61 -7.11 -17.25 -5.07
CA LEU A 61 -7.14 -15.98 -4.34
C LEU A 61 -7.37 -16.18 -2.83
N PRO A 62 -6.72 -15.37 -1.96
CA PRO A 62 -7.02 -15.37 -0.53
C PRO A 62 -8.48 -14.99 -0.24
N PRO A 63 -9.09 -15.50 0.84
CA PRO A 63 -10.44 -15.13 1.26
C PRO A 63 -10.66 -13.62 1.41
N GLU A 64 -9.62 -12.89 1.81
CA GLU A 64 -9.61 -11.43 1.96
C GLU A 64 -9.96 -10.71 0.66
N TYR A 65 -9.60 -11.30 -0.49
CA TYR A 65 -9.85 -10.72 -1.81
C TYR A 65 -11.35 -10.63 -2.15
N ALA A 66 -12.20 -11.42 -1.49
CA ALA A 66 -13.65 -11.31 -1.65
C ALA A 66 -14.24 -10.04 -1.00
N ARG A 67 -13.49 -9.38 -0.09
CA ARG A 67 -13.97 -8.22 0.68
C ARG A 67 -13.56 -6.88 0.07
N ILE A 68 -12.64 -6.89 -0.88
CA ILE A 68 -12.13 -5.66 -1.50
C ILE A 68 -12.99 -5.24 -2.69
N PHE A 69 -12.97 -3.95 -3.00
CA PHE A 69 -13.65 -3.40 -4.15
C PHE A 69 -12.80 -3.58 -5.41
N ALA A 70 -13.33 -4.27 -6.41
CA ALA A 70 -12.69 -4.43 -7.71
C ALA A 70 -13.26 -3.44 -8.72
N PHE A 71 -12.38 -2.71 -9.40
CA PHE A 71 -12.77 -1.84 -10.52
C PHE A 71 -12.77 -2.62 -11.83
N ASP A 72 -13.89 -2.63 -12.54
CA ASP A 72 -13.98 -3.23 -13.89
C ASP A 72 -13.04 -2.49 -14.87
N LYS A 73 -13.16 -1.15 -14.93
CA LYS A 73 -12.32 -0.29 -15.78
C LYS A 73 -11.85 0.93 -15.02
N PHE A 74 -10.75 0.78 -14.28
CA PHE A 74 -10.19 1.84 -13.42
C PHE A 74 -10.01 3.17 -14.14
N THR A 75 -9.38 3.17 -15.33
CA THR A 75 -9.11 4.40 -16.10
C THR A 75 -10.39 5.13 -16.52
N ARG A 76 -11.46 4.39 -16.86
CA ARG A 76 -12.76 4.97 -17.20
C ARG A 76 -13.42 5.58 -15.96
N THR A 77 -13.41 4.85 -14.86
CA THR A 77 -13.98 5.33 -13.58
C THR A 77 -13.25 6.58 -13.10
N GLN A 78 -11.91 6.60 -13.16
CA GLN A 78 -11.10 7.75 -12.78
C GLN A 78 -11.47 9.00 -13.60
N LYS A 79 -11.53 8.88 -14.94
CA LYS A 79 -11.91 10.00 -15.81
C LYS A 79 -13.31 10.52 -15.48
N HIS A 80 -14.26 9.62 -15.25
CA HIS A 80 -15.63 9.99 -14.91
C HIS A 80 -15.72 10.75 -13.57
N VAL A 81 -15.05 10.25 -12.53
CA VAL A 81 -15.05 10.89 -11.20
C VAL A 81 -14.38 12.27 -11.25
N LEU A 82 -13.30 12.42 -12.01
CA LEU A 82 -12.63 13.72 -12.18
C LEU A 82 -13.48 14.72 -12.97
N ALA A 83 -14.14 14.29 -14.06
CA ALA A 83 -15.01 15.15 -14.85
C ALA A 83 -16.20 15.67 -14.03
N LYS A 84 -16.87 14.77 -13.29
CA LYS A 84 -17.97 15.12 -12.38
C LYS A 84 -17.56 16.14 -11.31
N ARG A 85 -16.32 16.04 -10.81
CA ARG A 85 -15.79 17.03 -9.84
C ARG A 85 -15.54 18.38 -10.50
N ALA A 86 -14.99 18.40 -11.71
CA ALA A 86 -14.75 19.65 -12.44
C ALA A 86 -16.07 20.37 -12.76
N GLU A 87 -17.12 19.64 -13.16
CA GLU A 87 -18.46 20.21 -13.41
C GLU A 87 -19.04 20.88 -12.14
N LEU A 88 -18.85 20.28 -10.97
CA LEU A 88 -19.28 20.85 -9.68
C LEU A 88 -18.50 22.10 -9.25
N ASP A 89 -17.26 22.26 -9.73
CA ASP A 89 -16.44 23.44 -9.47
C ASP A 89 -16.86 24.62 -10.38
N GLU A 90 -17.31 24.33 -11.61
CA GLU A 90 -17.76 25.32 -12.61
C GLU A 90 -19.20 25.80 -12.35
N GLU A 91 -20.14 24.86 -12.16
CA GLU A 91 -21.46 25.19 -11.62
C GLU A 91 -21.26 25.55 -10.16
N SER A 92 -21.18 26.84 -9.86
CA SER A 92 -21.14 27.39 -8.50
C SER A 92 -22.34 26.91 -7.67
N SER A 93 -22.32 25.66 -7.24
CA SER A 93 -23.42 25.03 -6.52
C SER A 93 -23.58 25.82 -5.23
N LYS A 94 -24.80 26.31 -5.00
CA LYS A 94 -25.12 27.17 -3.84
C LYS A 94 -24.81 26.49 -2.50
N ASP A 95 -24.59 25.18 -2.53
CA ASP A 95 -24.37 24.33 -1.37
C ASP A 95 -22.89 24.04 -1.05
N CYS A 96 -21.94 24.53 -1.87
CA CYS A 96 -20.50 24.32 -1.66
C CYS A 96 -19.77 25.60 -1.23
N ALA A 97 -18.78 25.45 -0.33
CA ALA A 97 -17.91 26.56 0.06
C ALA A 97 -16.94 26.90 -1.09
N ARG A 98 -16.82 28.20 -1.41
CA ARG A 98 -15.91 28.68 -2.46
C ARG A 98 -14.45 28.64 -2.01
N ILE A 99 -13.54 28.42 -2.95
CA ILE A 99 -12.09 28.48 -2.72
C ILE A 99 -11.72 29.84 -2.10
N GLY A 100 -10.91 29.82 -1.04
CA GLY A 100 -10.49 31.02 -0.31
C GLY A 100 -11.45 31.48 0.80
N SER A 101 -12.60 30.83 0.97
CA SER A 101 -13.53 31.15 2.05
C SER A 101 -13.03 30.64 3.40
N TYR A 102 -13.21 31.42 4.46
CA TYR A 102 -13.02 30.94 5.83
C TYR A 102 -14.23 30.11 6.26
N VAL A 103 -14.00 28.86 6.65
CA VAL A 103 -15.06 27.89 6.95
C VAL A 103 -14.89 27.26 8.31
N MET A 104 -16.00 26.91 8.95
CA MET A 104 -16.04 26.08 10.15
C MET A 104 -16.58 24.70 9.79
N LEU A 105 -15.80 23.65 10.05
CA LEU A 105 -16.17 22.27 9.71
C LEU A 105 -16.67 21.53 10.97
N HIS A 106 -17.91 21.07 10.94
CA HIS A 106 -18.48 20.21 11.98
C HIS A 106 -18.40 18.74 11.56
N VAL A 107 -17.43 18.00 12.10
CA VAL A 107 -17.21 16.59 11.78
C VAL A 107 -17.90 15.71 12.83
N LYS A 108 -18.73 14.76 12.38
CA LYS A 108 -19.43 13.81 13.25
C LYS A 108 -18.54 12.60 13.59
N ASN A 109 -18.79 11.98 14.75
CA ASN A 109 -18.18 10.71 15.17
C ASN A 109 -16.65 10.69 15.23
N VAL A 110 -16.04 11.79 15.69
CA VAL A 110 -14.59 11.82 15.96
C VAL A 110 -14.31 11.13 17.30
N PRO A 111 -13.45 10.10 17.37
CA PRO A 111 -13.07 9.48 18.63
C PRO A 111 -12.45 10.50 19.60
N THR A 112 -12.78 10.41 20.89
CA THR A 112 -12.31 11.33 21.94
C THR A 112 -10.79 11.42 22.02
N ASP A 113 -10.10 10.30 21.79
CA ASP A 113 -8.64 10.21 21.81
C ASP A 113 -8.00 11.00 20.68
N VAL A 114 -8.68 11.10 19.53
CA VAL A 114 -8.22 11.86 18.38
C VAL A 114 -8.54 13.34 18.61
N ALA A 115 -9.75 13.66 19.07
CA ALA A 115 -10.17 15.02 19.35
C ALA A 115 -9.27 15.70 20.40
N SER A 116 -8.93 15.00 21.49
CA SER A 116 -8.04 15.54 22.53
C SER A 116 -6.65 15.88 21.99
N LYS A 117 -6.07 15.03 21.14
CA LYS A 117 -4.78 15.27 20.47
C LYS A 117 -4.84 16.43 19.47
N LEU A 118 -5.97 16.59 18.76
CA LEU A 118 -6.16 17.68 17.80
C LEU A 118 -6.32 19.03 18.51
N CYS A 119 -7.04 19.08 19.63
CA CYS A 119 -7.36 20.31 20.37
C CYS A 119 -6.30 20.69 21.42
N HIS A 120 -5.22 19.93 21.58
CA HIS A 120 -4.26 20.17 22.65
C HIS A 120 -3.47 21.47 22.39
N PRO A 121 -3.48 22.46 23.33
CA PRO A 121 -2.83 23.77 23.14
C PRO A 121 -1.31 23.72 22.90
N SER A 122 -0.63 22.63 23.27
CA SER A 122 0.80 22.42 23.04
C SER A 122 1.14 21.90 21.64
N ARG A 123 0.13 21.65 20.80
CA ARG A 123 0.31 21.06 19.47
C ARG A 123 0.97 22.05 18.51
N ARG A 124 2.17 21.69 18.05
CA ARG A 124 2.95 22.49 17.10
C ARG A 124 2.76 22.10 15.62
N LEU A 125 2.07 21.00 15.35
CA LEU A 125 1.89 20.48 13.99
C LEU A 125 0.65 21.08 13.32
N PRO A 126 0.67 21.36 12.00
CA PRO A 126 -0.49 21.87 11.25
C PRO A 126 -1.58 20.79 11.08
N VAL A 127 -2.86 21.19 11.05
CA VAL A 127 -3.98 20.30 10.67
C VAL A 127 -4.27 20.56 9.20
N VAL A 128 -4.28 19.51 8.39
CA VAL A 128 -4.71 19.57 6.98
C VAL A 128 -5.95 18.72 6.83
N VAL A 129 -6.99 19.27 6.19
CA VAL A 129 -8.22 18.56 5.85
C VAL A 129 -8.29 18.44 4.33
N SER A 130 -8.58 17.23 3.85
CA SER A 130 -8.71 16.94 2.42
C SER A 130 -10.06 16.27 2.16
N GLY A 131 -10.72 16.68 1.08
CA GLY A 131 -11.95 16.05 0.59
C GLY A 131 -11.63 14.80 -0.23
N LEU A 132 -12.31 13.70 0.08
CA LEU A 132 -12.13 12.43 -0.63
C LEU A 132 -12.91 12.40 -1.94
N LEU A 133 -12.34 11.76 -2.95
CA LEU A 133 -13.03 11.48 -4.20
C LEU A 133 -14.02 10.32 -4.06
N GLU A 134 -14.93 10.22 -5.03
CA GLU A 134 -15.84 9.10 -5.11
C GLU A 134 -15.05 7.76 -5.15
N HIS A 135 -15.46 6.83 -4.29
CA HIS A 135 -14.84 5.51 -4.09
C HIS A 135 -13.45 5.49 -3.41
N GLU A 136 -12.90 6.62 -2.98
CA GLU A 136 -11.59 6.67 -2.30
C GLU A 136 -11.62 6.14 -0.84
N SER A 137 -12.82 5.91 -0.29
CA SER A 137 -13.02 5.26 1.01
C SER A 137 -13.06 3.72 0.92
N LYS A 138 -13.16 3.16 -0.30
CA LYS A 138 -13.23 1.72 -0.51
C LYS A 138 -11.84 1.10 -0.43
N ILE A 139 -11.75 -0.10 0.16
CA ILE A 139 -10.51 -0.87 0.22
C ILE A 139 -10.34 -1.62 -1.10
N SER A 140 -9.15 -1.53 -1.72
CA SER A 140 -8.78 -2.19 -2.97
C SER A 140 -7.29 -2.58 -2.92
N VAL A 141 -6.85 -3.43 -3.85
CA VAL A 141 -5.41 -3.60 -4.12
C VAL A 141 -4.88 -2.37 -4.84
N LEU A 142 -3.75 -1.85 -4.37
CA LEU A 142 -3.03 -0.71 -4.96
C LEU A 142 -1.69 -1.19 -5.51
N HIS A 143 -1.33 -0.71 -6.69
CA HIS A 143 -0.05 -0.99 -7.33
C HIS A 143 0.79 0.29 -7.36
N PHE A 144 2.02 0.21 -6.87
CA PHE A 144 2.95 1.33 -6.82
C PHE A 144 4.20 1.01 -7.64
N SER A 145 4.71 2.02 -8.35
CA SER A 145 6.06 1.99 -8.91
C SER A 145 6.98 2.70 -7.93
N ILE A 146 7.97 1.98 -7.40
CA ILE A 146 8.85 2.47 -6.33
C ILE A 146 10.29 2.32 -6.82
N LYS A 147 11.08 3.38 -6.66
CA LYS A 147 12.53 3.36 -6.85
C LYS A 147 13.18 3.62 -5.49
N LYS A 148 14.26 2.89 -5.19
CA LYS A 148 15.08 3.20 -4.01
C LYS A 148 15.66 4.62 -4.15
N HIS A 149 15.76 5.31 -3.02
CA HIS A 149 16.44 6.60 -2.97
C HIS A 149 17.95 6.38 -3.17
N ASP A 150 18.62 7.29 -3.89
CA ASP A 150 20.03 7.09 -4.27
C ASP A 150 20.98 7.04 -3.06
N SER A 151 20.58 7.63 -1.91
CA SER A 151 21.34 7.54 -0.66
C SER A 151 21.11 6.25 0.15
N TYR A 152 20.21 5.38 -0.30
CA TYR A 152 19.81 4.18 0.43
C TYR A 152 20.32 2.93 -0.30
N GLU A 153 21.45 2.40 0.19
CA GLU A 153 22.11 1.25 -0.41
C GLU A 153 21.66 -0.09 0.19
N ALA A 154 21.08 -0.07 1.39
CA ALA A 154 20.72 -1.31 2.07
C ALA A 154 19.64 -2.10 1.28
N PRO A 155 19.71 -3.45 1.30
CA PRO A 155 18.64 -4.28 0.75
C PRO A 155 17.32 -4.07 1.51
N ILE A 156 16.20 -4.19 0.80
CA ILE A 156 14.85 -4.15 1.38
C ILE A 156 14.22 -5.50 1.10
N ARG A 157 13.88 -6.24 2.15
CA ARG A 157 13.31 -7.58 2.00
C ARG A 157 11.84 -7.50 1.60
N SER A 158 11.42 -8.42 0.73
CA SER A 158 10.00 -8.56 0.38
C SER A 158 9.14 -8.87 1.62
N LYS A 159 7.92 -8.30 1.67
CA LYS A 159 6.93 -8.46 2.76
C LYS A 159 7.33 -7.86 4.12
N GLU A 160 8.34 -6.99 4.14
CA GLU A 160 8.68 -6.18 5.30
C GLU A 160 7.63 -5.07 5.52
N PRO A 161 7.21 -4.78 6.77
CA PRO A 161 6.28 -3.68 7.03
C PRO A 161 6.93 -2.33 6.73
N LEU A 162 6.42 -1.64 5.71
CA LEU A 162 6.84 -0.30 5.32
C LEU A 162 5.74 0.73 5.63
N ILE A 163 6.16 1.97 5.87
CA ILE A 163 5.24 3.10 6.01
C ILE A 163 5.09 3.76 4.65
N PHE A 164 3.87 3.71 4.11
CA PHE A 164 3.52 4.32 2.84
C PHE A 164 2.94 5.72 3.09
N ASN A 165 3.54 6.72 2.48
CA ASN A 165 3.02 8.08 2.41
C ASN A 165 2.47 8.31 0.99
N VAL A 166 1.15 8.17 0.83
CA VAL A 166 0.47 8.25 -0.47
C VAL A 166 -0.46 9.46 -0.47
N GLY A 167 -0.04 10.53 -1.14
CA GLY A 167 -0.76 11.81 -1.09
C GLY A 167 -0.84 12.34 0.35
N PHE A 168 -2.05 12.44 0.88
CA PHE A 168 -2.32 12.88 2.25
C PHE A 168 -2.56 11.72 3.24
N ARG A 169 -2.38 10.47 2.80
CA ARG A 169 -2.62 9.27 3.62
C ARG A 169 -1.30 8.63 4.02
N GLN A 170 -1.24 8.19 5.26
CA GLN A 170 -0.14 7.42 5.80
C GLN A 170 -0.67 6.11 6.38
N PHE A 171 -0.07 4.99 5.99
CA PHE A 171 -0.43 3.68 6.52
C PHE A 171 0.77 2.72 6.48
N THR A 172 0.77 1.73 7.37
CA THR A 172 1.75 0.66 7.36
C THR A 172 1.21 -0.53 6.58
N ALA A 173 1.96 -1.03 5.60
CA ALA A 173 1.60 -2.20 4.81
C ALA A 173 2.84 -3.08 4.55
N ARG A 174 2.59 -4.31 4.08
CA ARG A 174 3.62 -5.31 3.74
C ARG A 174 3.54 -5.66 2.26
#